data_AF-A0A2G6FY41-F1
#
_entry.id   AF-A0A2G6FY41-F1
#
_cell.length_a   1.000
_cell.length_b   1.000
_cell.length_c   1.000
_cell.angle_alpha   90.00
_cell.angle_beta   90.00
_cell.angle_gamma   90.00
#
_symmetry.space_group_name_H-M   'P 1'
#
loop_
_entity.id
_entity.type
_entity.pdbx_description
1 polymer ?
#
loop_
_entity_poly.entity_id
_entity_poly.type
_entity_poly.pdbx_seq_one_letter_code
_entity_poly.pdbx_strand_id
1 'polypeptide(L)'
;MPYAYRDCHWQAPVRPVPNKTGIGTTKVFSKGPLQGGRVVLNRKGFTLIELMIVVVIIGILAAIAIPNFISMQDRAKEAKVKGAAHTVQLAAEDFAVRNDGIYSDAAGDLTPLLPGGALLENAFTGASTEPQFAGAAATAGQIGIQAVAQGGVNVGYTITGFGKDANVVTLTSGQ
;
A
#
# COMPACT_ATOMS: atom_id res chain seq x y z
N MET A 1 -34.00 36.32 -2.72
CA MET A 1 -34.26 35.14 -3.56
C MET A 1 -33.30 34.04 -3.13
N PRO A 2 -33.74 33.00 -2.39
CA PRO A 2 -32.84 31.98 -1.86
C PRO A 2 -32.77 30.74 -2.78
N TYR A 3 -31.56 30.24 -3.03
CA TYR A 3 -31.30 29.01 -3.76
C TYR A 3 -31.39 27.80 -2.82
N ALA A 4 -32.15 26.79 -3.24
CA ALA A 4 -32.49 25.60 -2.47
C ALA A 4 -31.39 24.52 -2.53
N TYR A 5 -31.04 23.98 -1.36
CA TYR A 5 -30.23 22.77 -1.20
C TYR A 5 -31.17 21.56 -1.33
N ARG A 6 -30.87 20.61 -2.23
CA ARG A 6 -31.62 19.34 -2.34
C ARG A 6 -30.82 18.23 -1.67
N ASP A 7 -31.43 17.64 -0.64
CA ASP A 7 -30.92 16.48 0.08
C ASP A 7 -30.94 15.23 -0.82
N CYS A 8 -29.80 14.56 -0.93
CA CYS A 8 -29.68 13.24 -1.55
C CYS A 8 -30.07 12.16 -0.52
N HIS A 9 -31.37 11.91 -0.39
CA HIS A 9 -31.90 10.81 0.41
C HIS A 9 -31.81 9.49 -0.40
N TRP A 10 -30.75 8.71 -0.19
CA TRP A 10 -30.58 7.39 -0.80
C TRP A 10 -31.36 6.34 0.01
N GLN A 11 -32.52 5.91 -0.49
CA GLN A 11 -33.27 4.78 0.07
C GLN A 11 -32.88 3.48 -0.64
N ALA A 12 -32.19 2.59 0.09
CA ALA A 12 -31.91 1.24 -0.39
C ALA A 12 -33.16 0.35 -0.24
N PRO A 13 -33.49 -0.51 -1.22
CA PRO A 13 -34.64 -1.40 -1.14
C PRO A 13 -34.38 -2.59 -0.20
N VAL A 14 -35.21 -2.76 0.83
CA VAL A 14 -35.23 -3.95 1.69
C VAL A 14 -35.87 -5.13 0.93
N ARG A 15 -35.16 -6.26 0.86
CA ARG A 15 -35.70 -7.49 0.27
C ARG A 15 -36.51 -8.27 1.33
N PRO A 16 -37.66 -8.87 0.99
CA PRO A 16 -38.43 -9.68 1.94
C PRO A 16 -37.67 -10.95 2.33
N VAL A 17 -37.71 -11.30 3.62
CA VAL A 17 -37.19 -12.57 4.14
C VAL A 17 -38.29 -13.63 4.00
N PRO A 18 -38.02 -14.80 3.39
CA PRO A 18 -39.04 -15.84 3.24
C PRO A 18 -39.40 -16.48 4.60
N ASN A 19 -40.71 -16.52 4.88
CA ASN A 19 -41.33 -17.14 6.04
C ASN A 19 -41.21 -18.67 5.98
N LYS A 20 -40.54 -19.29 6.97
CA LYS A 20 -40.46 -20.76 7.10
C LYS A 20 -41.59 -21.29 8.00
N THR A 21 -42.84 -21.15 7.59
CA THR A 21 -43.96 -21.92 8.16
C THR A 21 -44.27 -23.09 7.24
N GLY A 22 -43.60 -24.22 7.50
CA GLY A 22 -43.75 -25.45 6.74
C GLY A 22 -42.83 -26.55 7.27
N ILE A 23 -42.79 -26.73 8.59
CA ILE A 23 -42.11 -27.87 9.22
C ILE A 23 -43.01 -29.09 8.97
N GLY A 24 -42.77 -29.75 7.84
CA GLY A 24 -43.33 -31.06 7.54
C GLY A 24 -42.94 -32.05 8.64
N THR A 25 -43.91 -32.84 9.05
CA THR A 25 -43.79 -33.96 9.99
C THR A 25 -42.70 -34.93 9.52
N THR A 26 -41.49 -34.78 10.05
CA THR A 26 -40.45 -35.79 9.88
C THR A 26 -40.89 -37.05 10.62
N LYS A 27 -41.26 -38.09 9.87
CA LYS A 27 -41.35 -39.46 10.39
C LYS A 27 -40.06 -39.76 11.13
N VAL A 28 -40.17 -40.04 12.42
CA VAL A 28 -39.06 -40.54 13.25
C VAL A 28 -38.73 -41.94 12.73
N PHE A 29 -37.75 -42.01 11.83
CA PHE A 29 -37.17 -43.25 11.36
C PHE A 29 -36.30 -43.80 12.49
N SER A 30 -36.72 -44.91 13.11
CA SER A 30 -35.94 -45.62 14.11
C SER A 30 -34.67 -46.15 13.47
N LYS A 31 -33.53 -45.51 13.76
CA LYS A 31 -32.22 -46.09 13.43
C LYS A 31 -31.99 -47.28 14.36
N GLY A 32 -32.06 -48.49 13.82
CA GLY A 32 -31.39 -49.64 14.42
C GLY A 32 -29.88 -49.35 14.55
N PRO A 33 -29.17 -50.04 15.46
CA PRO A 33 -27.76 -49.75 15.70
C PRO A 33 -26.97 -49.98 14.41
N LEU A 34 -26.45 -48.90 13.83
CA LEU A 34 -25.52 -48.98 12.72
C LEU A 34 -24.27 -49.66 13.25
N GLN A 35 -24.12 -50.94 12.92
CA GLN A 35 -22.97 -51.75 13.23
C GLN A 35 -21.75 -51.03 12.65
N GLY A 36 -20.96 -50.44 13.55
CA GLY A 36 -19.84 -49.57 13.22
C GLY A 36 -18.75 -50.34 12.51
N GLY A 37 -18.88 -50.46 11.19
CA GLY A 37 -17.78 -50.83 10.32
C GLY A 37 -16.67 -49.80 10.48
N ARG A 38 -15.65 -50.15 11.25
CA ARG A 38 -14.45 -49.34 11.46
C ARG A 38 -13.77 -49.19 10.10
N VAL A 39 -13.96 -48.03 9.45
CA VAL A 39 -13.18 -47.67 8.26
C VAL A 39 -11.73 -47.55 8.71
N VAL A 40 -10.94 -48.60 8.48
CA VAL A 40 -9.50 -48.57 8.72
C VAL A 40 -8.91 -47.71 7.62
N LEU A 41 -8.77 -46.41 7.89
CA LEU A 41 -7.98 -45.52 7.05
C LEU A 41 -6.55 -46.07 7.04
N ASN A 42 -6.12 -46.58 5.89
CA ASN A 42 -4.79 -47.11 5.69
C ASN A 42 -3.78 -45.98 5.94
N ARG A 43 -3.16 -45.97 7.13
CA ARG A 43 -2.16 -44.97 7.51
C ARG A 43 -0.86 -45.31 6.79
N LYS A 44 -0.73 -44.86 5.54
CA LYS A 44 0.57 -44.78 4.87
C LYS A 44 1.38 -43.71 5.62
N GLY A 45 2.39 -44.14 6.35
CA GLY A 45 3.35 -43.24 7.00
C GLY A 45 4.30 -42.64 5.99
N PHE A 46 4.59 -41.35 6.12
CA PHE A 46 5.66 -40.67 5.38
C PHE A 46 7.00 -41.21 5.86
N THR A 47 7.91 -41.56 4.96
CA THR A 47 9.23 -42.02 5.36
C THR A 47 10.09 -40.84 5.81
N LEU A 48 10.96 -41.07 6.79
CA LEU A 48 11.92 -40.05 7.22
C LEU A 48 12.83 -39.62 6.06
N ILE A 49 13.19 -40.55 5.18
CA ILE A 49 14.02 -40.25 4.00
C ILE A 49 13.29 -39.37 2.97
N GLU A 50 11.97 -39.54 2.77
CA GLU A 50 11.17 -38.64 1.94
C GLU A 50 11.20 -37.21 2.49
N LEU A 51 11.16 -37.04 3.81
CA LEU A 51 11.23 -35.70 4.40
C LEU A 51 12.66 -35.14 4.33
N MET A 52 13.69 -35.97 4.54
CA MET A 52 15.09 -35.54 4.46
C MET A 52 15.47 -35.02 3.09
N ILE A 53 15.13 -35.71 2.00
CA ILE A 53 15.46 -35.23 0.65
C ILE A 53 14.72 -33.94 0.30
N VAL A 54 13.48 -33.79 0.76
CA VAL A 54 12.69 -32.57 0.52
C VAL A 54 13.34 -31.36 1.19
N VAL A 55 13.73 -31.48 2.46
CA VAL A 55 14.37 -30.35 3.17
C VAL A 55 15.74 -29.98 2.57
N VAL A 56 16.46 -30.96 2.01
CA VAL A 56 17.72 -30.71 1.30
C VAL A 56 17.48 -29.93 0.01
N ILE A 57 16.49 -30.32 -0.80
CA ILE A 57 16.21 -29.64 -2.07
C ILE A 57 15.70 -28.21 -1.83
N ILE A 58 14.75 -28.01 -0.90
CA ILE A 58 14.29 -26.64 -0.56
C ILE A 58 15.43 -25.80 0.03
N GLY A 59 16.39 -26.40 0.74
CA GLY A 59 17.57 -25.72 1.24
C GLY A 59 18.46 -25.17 0.13
N ILE A 60 18.71 -25.96 -0.91
CA ILE A 60 19.50 -25.54 -2.09
C ILE A 60 18.78 -24.41 -2.84
N LEU A 61 17.46 -24.56 -3.06
CA LEU A 61 16.67 -23.53 -3.75
C LEU A 61 16.62 -22.22 -2.95
N ALA A 62 16.43 -22.30 -1.63
CA ALA A 62 16.38 -21.14 -0.76
C ALA A 62 17.72 -20.38 -0.74
N ALA A 63 18.86 -21.10 -0.73
CA ALA A 63 20.18 -20.47 -0.72
C ALA A 63 20.42 -19.54 -1.92
N ILE A 64 19.92 -19.90 -3.10
CA ILE A 64 20.05 -19.08 -4.32
C ILE A 64 18.94 -18.02 -4.39
N ALA A 65 17.71 -18.37 -3.97
CA ALA A 65 16.54 -17.51 -4.14
C ALA A 65 16.53 -16.32 -3.17
N ILE A 66 16.91 -16.50 -1.90
CA ILE A 66 16.84 -15.48 -0.85
C ILE A 66 17.59 -14.18 -1.21
N PRO A 67 18.88 -14.20 -1.61
CA PRO A 67 19.61 -12.96 -1.91
C PRO A 67 18.99 -12.20 -3.09
N ASN A 68 18.57 -12.92 -4.14
CA ASN A 68 17.91 -12.29 -5.28
C ASN A 68 16.56 -11.67 -4.88
N PHE A 69 15.77 -12.38 -4.07
CA PHE A 69 14.48 -11.92 -3.56
C PHE A 69 14.60 -10.63 -2.74
N ILE A 70 15.62 -10.51 -1.88
CA ILE A 70 15.89 -9.27 -1.13
C ILE A 70 16.19 -8.12 -2.08
N SER A 71 17.04 -8.34 -3.10
CA SER A 71 17.36 -7.29 -4.08
C SER A 71 16.14 -6.83 -4.88
N MET A 72 15.23 -7.77 -5.23
CA MET A 72 13.99 -7.45 -5.93
C MET A 72 13.04 -6.63 -5.06
N GLN A 73 12.96 -6.95 -3.76
CA GLN A 73 12.19 -6.15 -2.81
C GLN A 73 12.76 -4.73 -2.67
N ASP A 74 14.08 -4.58 -2.56
CA ASP A 74 14.72 -3.27 -2.47
C ASP A 74 14.42 -2.42 -3.73
N ARG A 75 14.56 -2.99 -4.92
CA ARG A 75 14.20 -2.32 -6.18
C ARG A 75 12.72 -1.92 -6.24
N ALA A 76 11.83 -2.77 -5.73
CA ALA A 76 10.40 -2.46 -5.67
C ALA A 76 10.12 -1.29 -4.71
N LYS A 77 10.82 -1.22 -3.57
CA LYS A 77 10.74 -0.08 -2.64
C LYS A 77 11.28 1.20 -3.27
N GLU A 78 12.40 1.13 -3.98
CA GLU A 78 12.94 2.28 -4.73
C GLU A 78 11.97 2.77 -5.82
N ALA A 79 11.30 1.86 -6.53
CA ALA A 79 10.26 2.23 -7.47
C ALA A 79 9.08 2.95 -6.81
N LYS A 80 8.68 2.54 -5.60
CA LYS A 80 7.68 3.26 -4.80
C LYS A 80 8.16 4.67 -4.42
N VAL A 81 9.41 4.83 -4.00
CA VAL A 81 10.01 6.15 -3.68
C VAL A 81 9.94 7.07 -4.91
N LYS A 82 10.31 6.56 -6.10
CA LYS A 82 10.21 7.32 -7.36
C LYS A 82 8.78 7.75 -7.67
N GLY A 83 7.82 6.84 -7.54
CA GLY A 83 6.40 7.15 -7.75
C GLY A 83 5.89 8.21 -6.77
N ALA A 84 6.23 8.07 -5.49
CA ALA A 84 5.84 9.03 -4.47
C ALA A 84 6.53 10.39 -4.64
N ALA A 85 7.77 10.45 -5.13
CA ALA A 85 8.43 11.72 -5.49
C ALA A 85 7.67 12.46 -6.62
N HIS A 86 7.14 11.73 -7.61
CA HIS A 86 6.27 12.34 -8.63
C HIS A 86 4.91 12.78 -8.05
N THR A 87 4.38 12.09 -7.05
CA THR A 87 3.19 12.54 -6.32
C THR A 87 3.45 13.89 -5.63
N VAL A 88 4.60 14.04 -4.97
CA VAL A 88 5.02 15.31 -4.34
C VAL A 88 5.24 16.39 -5.41
N GLN A 89 5.81 16.03 -6.56
CA GLN A 89 5.95 16.94 -7.69
C GLN A 89 4.60 17.50 -8.14
N LEU A 90 3.60 16.64 -8.32
CA LEU A 90 2.25 17.08 -8.72
C LEU A 90 1.64 18.04 -7.69
N ALA A 91 1.83 17.79 -6.39
CA ALA A 91 1.37 18.70 -5.34
C ALA A 91 2.09 20.06 -5.39
N ALA A 92 3.40 20.07 -5.65
CA ALA A 92 4.17 21.30 -5.79
C ALA A 92 3.75 22.12 -7.03
N GLU A 93 3.52 21.46 -8.17
CA GLU A 93 3.03 22.13 -9.39
C GLU A 93 1.59 22.65 -9.22
N ASP A 94 0.70 21.89 -8.59
CA ASP A 94 -0.67 22.34 -8.30
C ASP A 94 -0.68 23.55 -7.36
N PHE A 95 0.21 23.60 -6.37
CA PHE A 95 0.40 24.79 -5.54
C PHE A 95 0.84 25.99 -6.38
N ALA A 96 1.87 25.82 -7.23
CA ALA A 96 2.38 26.91 -8.05
C ALA A 96 1.34 27.45 -9.03
N VAL A 97 0.53 26.59 -9.66
CA VAL A 97 -0.58 27.00 -10.55
C VAL A 97 -1.59 27.88 -9.81
N ARG A 98 -1.81 27.66 -8.51
CA ARG A 98 -2.73 28.44 -7.68
C ARG A 98 -2.13 29.72 -7.10
N ASN A 99 -0.80 29.84 -7.13
CA ASN A 99 -0.05 30.93 -6.50
C ASN A 99 0.87 31.64 -7.49
N ASP A 100 0.37 31.93 -8.69
CA ASP A 100 1.06 32.72 -9.72
C ASP A 100 2.47 32.22 -10.10
N GLY A 101 2.68 30.89 -10.05
CA GLY A 101 3.97 30.26 -10.35
C GLY A 101 4.97 30.27 -9.20
N ILE A 102 4.55 30.70 -8.00
CA ILE A 102 5.38 30.67 -6.79
C ILE A 102 5.27 29.29 -6.14
N TYR A 103 6.41 28.65 -5.92
CA TYR A 103 6.48 27.35 -5.26
C TYR A 103 6.58 27.47 -3.74
N SER A 104 6.14 26.44 -3.03
CA SER A 104 6.32 26.31 -1.58
C SER A 104 6.95 24.96 -1.26
N ASP A 105 7.75 24.91 -0.21
CA ASP A 105 8.26 23.69 0.41
C ASP A 105 7.75 23.52 1.84
N ALA A 106 6.77 24.33 2.26
CA ALA A 106 6.18 24.27 3.58
C ALA A 106 5.12 23.16 3.69
N ALA A 107 5.11 22.47 4.82
CA ALA A 107 4.16 21.39 5.09
C ALA A 107 2.69 21.83 5.00
N GLY A 108 2.38 23.02 5.52
CA GLY A 108 1.01 23.54 5.54
C GLY A 108 0.42 23.79 4.16
N ASP A 109 1.28 24.07 3.18
CA ASP A 109 0.87 24.40 1.81
C ASP A 109 0.71 23.13 0.96
N LEU A 110 1.65 22.19 1.10
CA LEU A 110 1.74 21.02 0.23
C LEU A 110 0.97 19.80 0.75
N THR A 111 0.88 19.60 2.08
CA THR A 111 0.21 18.41 2.65
C THR A 111 -1.26 18.30 2.22
N PRO A 112 -2.05 19.39 2.18
CA PRO A 112 -3.45 19.32 1.71
C PRO A 112 -3.59 18.91 0.23
N LEU A 113 -2.53 19.06 -0.57
CA LEU A 113 -2.52 18.76 -2.01
C LEU A 113 -2.01 17.35 -2.31
N LEU A 114 -1.45 16.66 -1.31
CA LEU A 114 -1.11 15.24 -1.41
C LEU A 114 -2.38 14.38 -1.46
N PRO A 115 -2.32 13.16 -2.03
CA PRO A 115 -3.44 12.23 -2.02
C PRO A 115 -3.98 12.00 -0.60
N GLY A 116 -5.27 12.32 -0.40
CA GLY A 116 -5.92 12.19 0.90
C GLY A 116 -5.54 13.27 1.92
N GLY A 117 -4.80 14.31 1.52
CA GLY A 117 -4.40 15.41 2.41
C GLY A 117 -3.48 14.96 3.56
N ALA A 118 -2.74 13.88 3.35
CA ALA A 118 -1.96 13.20 4.38
C ALA A 118 -0.54 12.90 3.91
N LEU A 119 0.36 12.65 4.86
CA LEU A 119 1.73 12.23 4.57
C LEU A 119 1.75 10.86 3.90
N LEU A 120 2.64 10.71 2.94
CA LEU A 120 2.91 9.48 2.20
C LEU A 120 3.71 8.50 3.06
N GLU A 121 3.55 7.21 2.76
CA GLU A 121 4.28 6.14 3.42
C GLU A 121 5.72 6.04 2.88
N ASN A 122 6.68 5.96 3.80
CA ASN A 122 8.05 5.58 3.48
C ASN A 122 8.11 4.07 3.19
N ALA A 123 8.51 3.70 1.97
CA ALA A 123 8.50 2.30 1.50
C ALA A 123 9.46 1.36 2.25
N PHE A 124 10.42 1.88 3.02
CA PHE A 124 11.40 1.09 3.76
C PHE A 124 11.01 0.90 5.22
N THR A 125 10.36 1.89 5.85
CA THR A 125 9.95 1.84 7.27
C THR A 125 8.47 1.52 7.47
N GLY A 126 7.63 1.77 6.45
CA GLY A 126 6.17 1.63 6.53
C GLY A 126 5.46 2.74 7.32
N ALA A 127 6.17 3.83 7.67
CA ALA A 127 5.60 4.95 8.41
C ALA A 127 5.16 6.07 7.46
N SER A 128 4.05 6.75 7.78
CA SER A 128 3.55 7.93 7.05
C SER A 128 4.31 9.19 7.44
N THR A 129 5.53 9.34 6.92
CA THR A 129 6.47 10.43 7.29
C THR A 129 6.84 11.35 6.14
N GLU A 130 6.36 11.09 4.92
CA GLU A 130 6.84 11.77 3.71
C GLU A 130 5.83 12.78 3.15
N PRO A 131 6.29 13.85 2.48
CA PRO A 131 7.70 14.23 2.28
C PRO A 131 8.32 14.93 3.49
N GLN A 132 9.66 14.98 3.49
CA GLN A 132 10.46 15.92 4.28
C GLN A 132 10.36 17.31 3.65
N PHE A 133 9.77 18.25 4.39
CA PHE A 133 9.56 19.63 3.96
C PHE A 133 10.79 20.49 4.22
N ALA A 134 11.06 21.45 3.33
CA ALA A 134 12.24 22.32 3.37
C ALA A 134 13.58 21.58 3.57
N GLY A 135 13.69 20.35 3.05
CA GLY A 135 14.85 19.48 3.25
C GLY A 135 14.97 18.40 2.18
N ALA A 136 16.21 18.01 1.88
CA ALA A 136 16.48 16.88 0.99
C ALA A 136 16.25 15.55 1.71
N ALA A 137 15.93 14.50 0.95
CA ALA A 137 15.91 13.13 1.45
C ALA A 137 17.32 12.71 1.83
N ALA A 138 17.50 12.17 3.04
CA ALA A 138 18.83 11.83 3.58
C ALA A 138 18.96 10.37 4.03
N THR A 139 17.84 9.66 4.19
CA THR A 139 17.81 8.27 4.65
C THR A 139 16.83 7.43 3.84
N ALA A 140 16.96 6.11 3.94
CA ALA A 140 16.25 5.18 3.08
C ALA A 140 14.72 5.39 3.06
N GLY A 141 14.18 5.53 1.86
CA GLY A 141 12.76 5.71 1.62
C GLY A 141 12.23 7.13 1.76
N GLN A 142 13.06 8.08 2.19
CA GLN A 142 12.65 9.47 2.33
C GLN A 142 12.46 10.15 0.98
N ILE A 143 11.56 11.13 0.97
CA ILE A 143 11.31 12.02 -0.15
C ILE A 143 11.42 13.44 0.39
N GLY A 144 12.38 14.21 -0.06
CA GLY A 144 12.58 15.59 0.35
C GLY A 144 12.12 16.56 -0.72
N ILE A 145 11.56 17.69 -0.31
CA ILE A 145 11.26 18.83 -1.16
C ILE A 145 11.93 20.09 -0.61
N GLN A 146 12.59 20.84 -1.48
CA GLN A 146 13.19 22.13 -1.19
C GLN A 146 12.79 23.11 -2.27
N ALA A 147 12.36 24.31 -1.88
CA ALA A 147 12.09 25.37 -2.84
C ALA A 147 13.42 25.90 -3.42
N VAL A 148 13.42 26.23 -4.70
CA VAL A 148 14.52 26.90 -5.38
C VAL A 148 14.17 28.38 -5.45
N ALA A 149 14.91 29.21 -4.71
CA ALA A 149 14.66 30.64 -4.63
C ALA A 149 15.62 31.45 -5.52
N GLN A 150 15.08 32.40 -6.27
CA GLN A 150 15.84 33.41 -7.02
C GLN A 150 15.34 34.80 -6.64
N GLY A 151 16.25 35.69 -6.22
CA GLY A 151 15.86 37.03 -5.77
C GLY A 151 14.92 37.06 -4.56
N GLY A 152 14.93 36.01 -3.73
CA GLY A 152 14.06 35.88 -2.56
C GLY A 152 12.65 35.34 -2.85
N VAL A 153 12.37 34.93 -4.09
CA VAL A 153 11.12 34.32 -4.50
C VAL A 153 11.36 32.87 -4.89
N ASN A 154 10.49 31.96 -4.46
CA ASN A 154 10.54 30.54 -4.81
C ASN A 154 10.05 30.35 -6.25
N VAL A 155 10.99 30.18 -7.19
CA VAL A 155 10.74 30.05 -8.64
C VAL A 155 10.76 28.61 -9.13
N GLY A 156 11.08 27.66 -8.26
CA GLY A 156 11.09 26.24 -8.57
C GLY A 156 11.17 25.36 -7.33
N TYR A 157 11.43 24.07 -7.55
CA TYR A 157 11.70 23.09 -6.51
C TYR A 157 12.87 22.18 -6.88
N THR A 158 13.42 21.54 -5.85
CA THR A 158 14.23 20.34 -5.96
C THR A 158 13.59 19.27 -5.08
N ILE A 159 13.15 18.18 -5.70
CA ILE A 159 12.61 17.00 -5.02
C ILE A 159 13.65 15.89 -5.12
N THR A 160 13.99 15.29 -3.99
CA THR A 160 14.93 14.18 -3.90
C THR A 160 14.25 12.96 -3.32
N GLY A 161 14.52 11.77 -3.85
CA GLY A 161 14.08 10.51 -3.27
C GLY A 161 15.28 9.63 -2.97
N PHE A 162 15.39 9.17 -1.72
CA PHE A 162 16.51 8.35 -1.26
C PHE A 162 16.11 6.86 -1.28
N GLY A 163 16.87 6.05 -2.01
CA GLY A 163 16.67 4.60 -2.12
C GLY A 163 17.24 3.85 -0.93
N LYS A 164 17.81 2.66 -1.13
CA LYS A 164 18.43 1.92 -0.02
C LYS A 164 19.67 2.64 0.52
N ASP A 165 20.57 3.04 -0.39
CA ASP A 165 21.92 3.53 -0.04
C ASP A 165 22.28 4.88 -0.69
N ALA A 166 21.47 5.38 -1.62
CA ALA A 166 21.75 6.60 -2.37
C ALA A 166 20.48 7.26 -2.91
N ASN A 167 20.58 8.50 -3.38
CA ASN A 167 19.50 9.16 -4.12
C ASN A 167 19.18 8.38 -5.39
N VAL A 168 17.91 7.99 -5.54
CA VAL A 168 17.41 7.24 -6.70
C VAL A 168 16.65 8.13 -7.68
N VAL A 169 16.25 9.32 -7.25
CA VAL A 169 15.58 10.32 -8.08
C VAL A 169 15.88 11.73 -7.59
N THR A 170 16.05 12.65 -8.54
CA THR A 170 16.12 14.08 -8.29
C THR A 170 15.33 14.79 -9.39
N LEU A 171 14.31 15.54 -9.02
CA LEU A 171 13.43 16.28 -9.92
C LEU A 171 13.62 17.75 -9.62
N THR A 172 13.85 18.57 -10.63
CA THR A 172 14.02 20.01 -10.46
C THR A 172 13.18 20.78 -11.47
N SER A 173 12.63 21.91 -11.05
CA SER A 173 11.97 22.90 -11.91
C SER A 173 12.71 24.24 -11.83
N GLY A 174 12.66 25.02 -12.91
CA GLY A 174 13.16 26.40 -12.95
C GLY A 174 14.68 26.54 -12.85
N GLN A 175 15.41 26.16 -13.91
CA GLN A 175 16.82 26.56 -14.12
C GLN A 175 16.88 27.73 -15.11
#